data_AF-A0A5N7MNM4-F1
#
_entry.id   AF-A0A5N7MNM4-F1
#
_cell.length_a   1.000
_cell.length_b   1.000
_cell.length_c   1.000
_cell.angle_alpha   90.00
_cell.angle_beta   90.00
_cell.angle_gamma   90.00
#
_symmetry.space_group_name_H-M   'P 1'
#
loop_
_entity.id
_entity.type
_entity.pdbx_description
1 polymer ?
#
loop_
_entity_poly.entity_id
_entity_poly.type
_entity_poly.pdbx_seq_one_letter_code
_entity_poly.pdbx_strand_id
1 'polypeptide(L)'
;MTEQTARPPQLDFFSDGEAPVLAALGLGVDSVAMCVELVERGDRIDAALFADTGSERQQTYEYLPIFKKWLEDRGVPLHVVRYEPKNVITHAPISH
;
A
#
# COMPACT_ATOMS: atom_id res chain seq x y z
N MET A 1 -14.29 27.91 -11.32
CA MET A 1 -14.98 27.00 -10.39
C MET A 1 -14.09 25.79 -10.27
N THR A 2 -13.13 25.82 -9.35
CA THR A 2 -12.07 24.81 -9.25
C THR A 2 -12.48 23.84 -8.16
N GLU A 3 -12.86 22.62 -8.55
CA GLU A 3 -13.13 21.53 -7.61
C GLU A 3 -11.89 21.26 -6.78
N GLN A 4 -12.00 21.56 -5.49
CA GLN A 4 -11.02 21.16 -4.50
C GLN A 4 -11.32 19.70 -4.17
N THR A 5 -10.62 18.78 -4.85
CA THR A 5 -10.65 17.35 -4.52
C THR A 5 -10.31 17.21 -3.03
N ALA A 6 -11.28 16.73 -2.25
CA ALA A 6 -11.10 16.52 -0.82
C ALA A 6 -9.88 15.62 -0.59
N ARG A 7 -8.95 16.09 0.26
CA ARG A 7 -7.82 15.28 0.73
C ARG A 7 -8.42 14.05 1.44
N PRO A 8 -7.98 12.82 1.12
CA PRO A 8 -8.46 11.63 1.83
C PRO A 8 -8.21 11.80 3.33
N PRO A 9 -9.07 11.22 4.19
CA PRO A 9 -8.90 11.33 5.64
C PRO A 9 -7.49 10.88 6.01
N GLN A 10 -6.75 11.80 6.63
CA GLN A 10 -5.39 11.55 7.06
C GLN A 10 -5.48 10.71 8.33
N LEU A 11 -5.11 9.43 8.24
CA LEU A 11 -5.05 8.53 9.39
C LEU A 11 -4.07 9.12 10.40
N ASP A 12 -4.54 9.34 11.63
CA ASP A 12 -3.68 9.69 12.75
C ASP A 12 -3.02 8.41 13.28
N PHE A 13 -1.83 8.12 12.78
CA PHE A 13 -1.04 6.93 13.12
C PHE A 13 -0.59 6.87 14.60
N PHE A 14 -0.85 7.90 15.40
CA PHE A 14 -0.20 8.09 16.71
C PHE A 14 -1.15 8.07 17.91
N SER A 15 -2.45 7.92 17.72
CA SER A 15 -3.41 7.82 18.81
C SER A 15 -3.41 6.42 19.45
N ASP A 16 -3.32 6.41 20.79
CA ASP A 16 -3.45 5.26 21.73
C ASP A 16 -2.23 4.37 22.01
N GLY A 17 -1.01 4.85 21.78
CA GLY A 17 0.20 4.31 22.43
C GLY A 17 0.74 2.98 21.88
N GLU A 18 0.08 2.38 20.89
CA GLU A 18 0.61 1.25 20.12
C GLU A 18 0.97 1.68 18.71
N ALA A 19 2.13 1.23 18.21
CA ALA A 19 2.55 1.50 16.85
C ALA A 19 1.54 0.89 15.85
N PRO A 20 1.23 1.58 14.73
CA PRO A 20 0.31 1.07 13.74
C PRO A 20 0.86 -0.22 13.09
N VAL A 21 -0.03 -1.17 12.82
CA VAL A 21 0.28 -2.43 12.15
C VAL A 21 -0.08 -2.32 10.67
N LEU A 22 0.94 -2.41 9.82
CA LEU A 22 0.79 -2.28 8.37
C LEU A 22 1.10 -3.59 7.66
N ALA A 23 0.23 -3.98 6.73
CA ALA A 23 0.48 -5.09 5.82
C ALA A 23 1.08 -4.58 4.51
N ALA A 24 2.34 -4.93 4.23
CA ALA A 24 2.97 -4.64 2.95
C ALA A 24 2.73 -5.77 1.94
N LEU A 25 2.21 -5.44 0.76
CA LEU A 25 1.75 -6.40 -0.25
C LEU A 25 2.37 -6.09 -1.61
N GLY A 26 2.71 -7.16 -2.34
CA GLY A 26 3.03 -7.10 -3.77
C GLY A 26 1.83 -7.42 -4.67
N LEU A 27 0.66 -7.71 -4.09
CA LEU A 27 -0.55 -8.20 -4.78
C LEU A 27 -0.36 -9.54 -5.54
N GLY A 28 0.69 -10.29 -5.20
CA GLY A 28 0.84 -11.69 -5.59
C GLY A 28 -0.01 -12.62 -4.71
N VAL A 29 -0.25 -13.83 -5.19
CA VAL A 29 -1.14 -14.85 -4.58
C VAL A 29 -0.86 -15.04 -3.09
N ASP A 30 0.39 -15.28 -2.70
CA ASP A 30 0.73 -15.59 -1.30
C ASP A 30 0.51 -14.40 -0.37
N SER A 31 0.93 -13.20 -0.80
CA SER A 31 0.73 -11.98 -0.01
C SER A 31 -0.75 -11.62 0.16
N VAL A 32 -1.55 -11.86 -0.88
CA VAL A 32 -3.01 -11.67 -0.83
C VAL A 32 -3.65 -12.71 0.08
N ALA A 33 -3.29 -13.99 -0.04
CA ALA A 33 -3.81 -15.06 0.81
C ALA A 33 -3.51 -14.81 2.30
N MET A 34 -2.28 -14.39 2.62
CA MET A 34 -1.90 -13.98 3.98
C MET A 34 -2.77 -12.83 4.48
N CYS A 35 -2.93 -11.77 3.67
CA CYS A 35 -3.75 -10.61 4.06
C CYS A 35 -5.21 -10.99 4.29
N VAL A 36 -5.78 -11.80 3.40
CA VAL A 36 -7.15 -12.30 3.52
C VAL A 36 -7.32 -13.07 4.83
N GLU A 37 -6.41 -13.99 5.13
CA GLU A 37 -6.49 -14.80 6.35
C GLU A 37 -6.41 -13.96 7.62
N LEU A 38 -5.47 -12.99 7.69
CA LEU A 38 -5.35 -12.08 8.83
C LEU A 38 -6.66 -11.31 9.06
N VAL A 39 -7.25 -10.77 7.99
CA VAL A 39 -8.49 -10.00 8.10
C VAL A 39 -9.68 -10.89 8.50
N GLU A 40 -9.80 -12.10 7.92
CA GLU A 40 -10.88 -13.03 8.26
C GLU A 40 -10.76 -13.59 9.70
N ARG A 41 -9.54 -13.66 10.26
CA ARG A 41 -9.30 -13.96 11.69
C ARG A 41 -9.60 -12.80 12.63
N GLY A 42 -9.73 -11.58 12.10
CA GLY A 42 -9.80 -10.36 12.90
C GLY A 42 -8.45 -9.95 13.49
N ASP A 43 -7.33 -10.43 12.94
CA ASP A 43 -6.01 -9.94 13.32
C ASP A 43 -5.88 -8.46 12.94
N ARG A 44 -5.21 -7.67 13.79
CA ARG A 44 -5.11 -6.22 13.62
C ARG A 44 -4.29 -5.88 12.36
N ILE A 45 -4.91 -5.18 11.42
CA ILE A 45 -4.26 -4.49 10.31
C ILE A 45 -4.88 -3.10 10.22
N ASP A 46 -4.11 -2.06 10.54
CA ASP A 46 -4.61 -0.67 10.52
C ASP A 46 -4.63 -0.10 9.10
N ALA A 47 -3.72 -0.56 8.23
CA ALA A 47 -3.74 -0.27 6.80
C ALA A 47 -2.91 -1.28 6.00
N ALA A 48 -3.20 -1.40 4.71
CA ALA A 48 -2.42 -2.15 3.75
C ALA A 48 -1.68 -1.21 2.79
N LEU A 49 -0.48 -1.61 2.36
CA LEU A 49 0.35 -0.88 1.41
C LEU A 49 0.66 -1.77 0.21
N PHE A 50 0.28 -1.33 -0.99
CA PHE A 50 0.77 -1.93 -2.23
C PHE A 50 2.01 -1.18 -2.71
N ALA A 51 3.16 -1.85 -2.71
CA ALA A 51 4.44 -1.31 -3.19
C ALA A 51 4.53 -1.40 -4.71
N ASP A 52 4.06 -0.36 -5.39
CA ASP A 52 4.00 -0.32 -6.84
C ASP A 52 5.34 0.10 -7.45
N THR A 53 6.01 -0.86 -8.09
CA THR A 53 7.27 -0.65 -8.82
C THR A 53 7.06 -0.01 -10.20
N GLY A 54 5.81 0.09 -10.66
CA GLY A 54 5.47 0.48 -12.03
C GLY A 54 5.71 -0.62 -13.07
N SER A 55 6.09 -1.82 -12.65
CA SER A 55 6.45 -2.94 -13.54
C SER A 55 5.68 -4.24 -13.27
N GLU A 56 4.58 -4.16 -12.53
CA GLU A 56 3.74 -5.33 -12.28
C GLU A 56 3.02 -5.81 -13.55
N ARG A 57 2.56 -7.05 -13.52
CA ARG A 57 1.75 -7.60 -14.62
C ARG A 57 0.42 -6.83 -14.70
N GLN A 58 -0.08 -6.66 -15.92
CA GLN A 58 -1.38 -6.02 -16.18
C GLN A 58 -2.52 -6.60 -15.32
N GLN A 59 -2.53 -7.92 -15.15
CA GLN A 59 -3.50 -8.64 -14.31
C GLN A 59 -3.47 -8.17 -12.84
N THR A 60 -2.31 -7.80 -12.31
CA THR A 60 -2.16 -7.28 -10.94
C THR A 60 -2.84 -5.92 -10.81
N TYR A 61 -2.66 -5.03 -11.80
CA TYR A 61 -3.31 -3.72 -11.81
C TYR A 61 -4.83 -3.82 -12.00
N GLU A 62 -5.30 -4.79 -12.79
CA GLU A 62 -6.74 -5.08 -12.96
C GLU A 62 -7.37 -5.64 -11.68
N TYR A 63 -6.59 -6.40 -10.90
CA TYR A 63 -7.04 -6.97 -9.63
C TYR A 63 -7.06 -5.94 -8.49
N LEU A 64 -6.15 -4.96 -8.49
CA LEU A 64 -6.05 -3.93 -7.46
C LEU A 64 -7.40 -3.29 -7.06
N PRO A 65 -8.26 -2.77 -7.96
CA PRO A 65 -9.54 -2.18 -7.55
C PRO A 65 -10.49 -3.18 -6.88
N ILE A 66 -10.43 -4.46 -7.26
CA ILE A 66 -11.25 -5.53 -6.67
C ILE A 66 -10.80 -5.79 -5.23
N PHE A 67 -9.49 -5.99 -5.05
CA PHE A 67 -8.93 -6.27 -3.73
C PHE A 67 -9.02 -5.07 -2.79
N LYS A 68 -8.80 -3.86 -3.31
CA LYS A 68 -8.99 -2.61 -2.57
C LYS A 68 -10.40 -2.52 -1.99
N LYS A 69 -11.42 -2.73 -2.82
CA LYS A 69 -12.81 -2.71 -2.36
C LYS A 69 -13.06 -3.76 -1.27
N TRP A 70 -12.53 -4.97 -1.43
CA TRP A 70 -12.71 -6.05 -0.47
C TRP A 70 -12.14 -5.70 0.93
N LEU A 71 -10.98 -5.03 0.97
CA LEU A 71 -10.37 -4.53 2.21
C LEU A 71 -11.14 -3.36 2.82
N GLU A 72 -11.56 -2.39 1.98
CA GLU A 72 -12.32 -1.21 2.43
C GLU A 72 -13.68 -1.61 3.03
N ASP A 73 -14.36 -2.60 2.45
CA ASP A 73 -15.60 -3.16 2.99
C ASP A 73 -15.40 -3.82 4.37
N ARG A 74 -14.14 -4.12 4.76
CA ARG A 74 -13.72 -4.68 6.05
C ARG A 74 -13.01 -3.67 6.95
N GLY A 75 -13.04 -2.39 6.59
CA GLY A 75 -12.45 -1.31 7.40
C GLY A 75 -10.93 -1.18 7.31
N VAL A 76 -10.28 -1.88 6.37
CA VAL A 76 -8.82 -1.80 6.15
C VAL A 76 -8.55 -0.96 4.90
N PRO A 77 -7.99 0.26 5.03
CA PRO A 77 -7.64 1.06 3.86
C PRO A 77 -6.41 0.49 3.14
N LEU A 78 -6.45 0.45 1.80
CA LEU A 78 -5.30 0.07 0.95
C LEU A 78 -4.72 1.31 0.25
N HIS A 79 -3.44 1.59 0.50
CA HIS A 79 -2.69 2.67 -0.14
C HIS A 79 -1.70 2.13 -1.17
N VAL A 80 -1.69 2.74 -2.36
CA VAL A 80 -0.65 2.49 -3.36
C VAL A 80 0.51 3.43 -3.07
N VAL A 81 1.69 2.87 -2.84
CA VAL A 81 2.92 3.61 -2.57
C VAL A 81 3.92 3.37 -3.68
N ARG A 82 4.52 4.45 -4.17
CA ARG A 82 5.55 4.42 -5.21
C ARG A 82 6.82 5.04 -4.67
N TYR A 83 7.96 4.43 -5.00
CA TYR A 83 9.25 5.00 -4.66
C TYR A 83 9.55 6.19 -5.58
N GLU A 84 9.72 7.37 -4.98
CA GLU A 84 10.25 8.55 -5.64
C GLU A 84 11.68 8.82 -5.14
N PRO A 85 12.72 8.51 -5.93
CA PRO A 85 14.09 8.79 -5.51
C PRO A 85 14.31 10.30 -5.33
N LYS A 86 14.72 10.70 -4.12
CA LYS A 86 15.26 12.04 -3.83
C LYS A 86 16.73 11.88 -3.45
N ASN A 87 17.61 12.57 -4.17
CA ASN A 87 19.08 12.56 -3.98
C ASN A 87 19.78 11.21 -4.25
N VAL A 88 19.67 10.68 -5.47
CA VAL A 88 20.54 9.57 -5.90
C VAL A 88 21.97 10.09 -6.05
N ILE A 89 22.89 9.65 -5.18
CA ILE A 89 24.33 9.91 -5.36
C ILE A 89 24.80 9.03 -6.53
N THR A 90 24.84 9.60 -7.73
CA THR A 90 25.46 8.95 -8.89
C THR A 90 26.96 8.87 -8.63
N HIS A 91 27.49 7.67 -8.42
CA HIS A 91 28.94 7.49 -8.38
C HIS A 91 29.47 7.66 -9.81
N ALA A 92 30.44 8.56 -9.99
CA ALA A 92 31.09 8.75 -11.28
C ALA A 92 31.74 7.43 -11.75
N PRO A 93 31.71 7.12 -13.06
CA PRO A 93 32.27 5.88 -13.57
C PRO A 93 33.76 5.80 -13.24
N ILE A 94 34.18 4.68 -12.64
CA ILE A 94 35.58 4.39 -12.39
C ILE A 94 36.26 4.20 -13.75
N SER A 95 37.03 5.20 -14.16
CA SER A 95 37.86 5.12 -15.36
C SER A 95 38.95 4.08 -15.12
N HIS A 96 38.97 3.03 -15.94
CA HIS A 96 40.12 2.12 -16.05
C HIS A 96 41.13 2.69 -17.05
#